data_AF-A0A3Q0JJW1-F1
#
_entry.id   AF-A0A3Q0JJW1-F1
#
_cell.length_a   1.000
_cell.length_b   1.000
_cell.length_c   1.000
_cell.angle_alpha   90.00
_cell.angle_beta   90.00
_cell.angle_gamma   90.00
#
_symmetry.space_group_name_H-M   'P 1'
#
loop_
_entity.id
_entity.type
_entity.pdbx_description
1 polymer ?
#
loop_
_entity_poly.entity_id
_entity_poly.type
_entity_poly.pdbx_seq_one_letter_code
_entity_poly.pdbx_strand_id
1 'polypeptide(L)'
;AKSLRTPSNIFVLNLALMDFMMMVKTPIFIYNSFNQGYALGHQGCQIFGLMGSISGIGQSATNVAIAYDRYRVIAKPMDGRMSYSKALMILILIYCY
;
A
#
# COMPACT_ATOMS: atom_id res chain seq x y z
N ALA A 1 20.62 9.89 -19.59
CA ALA A 1 19.30 9.39 -19.16
C ALA A 1 18.78 10.25 -18.02
N LYS A 2 17.58 10.85 -18.15
CA LYS A 2 16.97 11.63 -17.06
C LYS A 2 16.72 10.67 -15.90
N SER A 3 17.17 10.99 -14.69
CA SER A 3 16.90 10.13 -13.52
C SER A 3 15.40 10.24 -13.17
N LEU A 4 14.61 9.22 -13.52
CA LEU A 4 13.18 9.14 -13.19
C LEU A 4 12.93 8.79 -11.71
N ARG A 5 13.97 8.73 -10.87
CA ARG A 5 13.88 8.61 -9.40
C ARG A 5 13.41 9.93 -8.78
N THR A 6 12.21 10.34 -9.13
CA THR A 6 11.46 11.34 -8.36
C THR A 6 10.73 10.62 -7.22
N PRO A 7 10.58 11.26 -6.05
CA PRO A 7 9.88 10.66 -4.91
C PRO A 7 8.45 10.20 -5.26
N SER A 8 7.76 10.91 -6.17
CA SER A 8 6.45 10.49 -6.69
C SER A 8 6.48 9.16 -7.44
N ASN A 9 7.53 8.88 -8.23
CA ASN A 9 7.64 7.62 -8.97
C ASN A 9 7.91 6.41 -8.05
N ILE A 10 8.58 6.63 -6.92
CA ILE A 10 8.81 5.58 -5.93
C ILE A 10 7.49 5.17 -5.25
N PHE A 11 6.61 6.13 -4.96
CA PHE A 11 5.28 5.83 -4.43
C PHE A 11 4.42 5.04 -5.42
N VAL A 12 4.40 5.45 -6.69
CA VAL A 12 3.65 4.72 -7.72
C VAL A 12 4.17 3.29 -7.87
N LEU A 13 5.47 3.08 -7.76
CA LEU A 13 6.07 1.74 -7.86
C LEU A 13 5.72 0.86 -6.64
N ASN A 14 5.72 1.44 -5.44
CA ASN A 14 5.26 0.73 -4.23
C ASN A 14 3.77 0.39 -4.31
N LEU A 15 2.94 1.30 -4.84
CA LEU A 15 1.51 1.08 -5.04
C LEU A 15 1.27 -0.09 -6.01
N ALA A 16 1.94 -0.07 -7.16
CA ALA A 16 1.85 -1.13 -8.16
C ALA A 16 2.26 -2.51 -7.62
N LEU A 17 3.25 -2.55 -6.72
CA LEU A 17 3.65 -3.80 -6.05
C LEU A 17 2.55 -4.33 -5.11
N MET A 18 1.90 -3.44 -4.35
CA MET A 18 0.80 -3.83 -3.46
C MET A 18 -0.44 -4.30 -4.25
N ASP A 19 -0.74 -3.65 -5.38
CA ASP A 19 -1.78 -4.08 -6.32
C ASP A 19 -1.46 -5.43 -6.96
N PHE A 20 -0.20 -5.68 -7.32
CA PHE A 20 0.23 -6.97 -7.83
C PHE A 20 0.07 -8.07 -6.77
N MET A 21 0.40 -7.80 -5.50
CA MET A 21 0.15 -8.73 -4.40
C MET A 21 -1.35 -9.03 -4.24
N MET A 22 -2.22 -8.03 -4.38
CA MET A 22 -3.68 -8.26 -4.40
C MET A 22 -4.12 -9.12 -5.59
N MET A 23 -3.58 -8.90 -6.79
CA MET A 23 -3.89 -9.74 -7.95
C MET A 23 -3.49 -11.20 -7.74
N VAL A 24 -2.33 -11.46 -7.11
CA VAL A 24 -1.86 -12.82 -6.77
C VAL A 24 -2.76 -13.49 -5.71
N LYS A 25 -3.39 -12.70 -4.85
CA LYS A 25 -4.35 -13.17 -3.84
C LYS A 25 -5.69 -13.61 -4.45
N THR A 26 -6.12 -12.99 -5.54
CA THR A 26 -7.40 -13.27 -6.21
C THR A 26 -7.63 -14.75 -6.58
N PRO A 27 -6.70 -15.48 -7.23
CA PRO A 27 -6.91 -16.90 -7.54
C PRO A 27 -7.03 -17.77 -6.27
N ILE A 28 -6.28 -17.42 -5.21
CA ILE A 28 -6.37 -18.11 -3.91
C ILE A 28 -7.76 -17.89 -3.31
N PHE A 29 -8.31 -16.68 -3.40
CA PHE A 29 -9.66 -16.39 -2.93
C PHE A 29 -10.72 -17.20 -3.71
N ILE A 30 -10.63 -17.21 -5.05
CA ILE A 30 -11.53 -17.98 -5.92
C ILE A 30 -11.49 -19.46 -5.57
N TYR A 31 -10.30 -20.03 -5.36
CA TYR A 31 -10.13 -21.43 -4.97
C TYR A 31 -10.76 -21.76 -3.60
N ASN A 32 -10.64 -20.86 -2.62
CA ASN A 32 -11.32 -21.02 -1.33
C ASN A 32 -12.85 -20.93 -1.47
N SER A 33 -13.36 -20.05 -2.35
CA SER A 33 -14.80 -19.92 -2.61
C SER A 33 -15.42 -21.18 -3.22
N PHE A 34 -14.73 -21.83 -4.17
CA PHE A 34 -15.21 -23.09 -4.75
C PHE A 34 -15.30 -24.23 -3.74
N ASN A 35 -14.40 -24.27 -2.77
CA ASN A 35 -14.36 -25.29 -1.72
C ASN A 35 -15.18 -24.94 -0.47
N GLN A 36 -15.88 -23.80 -0.49
CA GLN A 36 -16.71 -23.27 0.62
C GLN A 36 -16.01 -23.28 1.99
N GLY A 37 -14.70 -23.09 2.01
CA GLY A 37 -13.86 -23.18 3.21
C GLY A 37 -12.40 -22.86 2.93
N TYR A 38 -11.56 -22.90 3.98
CA TYR A 38 -10.11 -22.68 3.85
C TYR A 38 -9.46 -23.90 3.18
N ALA A 39 -9.51 -23.95 1.85
CA ALA A 39 -8.99 -25.05 1.04
C ALA A 39 -7.47 -25.23 1.17
N LEU A 40 -6.75 -24.16 1.54
CA LEU A 40 -5.32 -24.17 1.86
C LEU A 40 -5.02 -24.51 3.33
N GLY A 41 -6.04 -24.88 4.12
CA GLY A 41 -5.92 -25.18 5.54
C GLY A 41 -5.73 -23.94 6.43
N HIS A 42 -5.52 -24.17 7.73
CA HIS A 42 -5.41 -23.11 8.74
C HIS A 42 -4.21 -22.18 8.51
N GLN A 43 -3.06 -22.75 8.13
CA GLN A 43 -1.84 -22.00 7.85
C GLN A 43 -2.01 -21.09 6.62
N GLY A 44 -2.67 -21.57 5.56
CA GLY A 44 -2.97 -20.74 4.39
C GLY A 44 -3.91 -19.58 4.69
N CYS A 45 -4.90 -19.78 5.58
CA CYS A 45 -5.78 -18.71 6.03
C CYS A 45 -5.01 -17.60 6.76
N GLN A 46 -4.09 -17.96 7.66
CA GLN A 46 -3.28 -16.99 8.40
C GLN A 46 -2.39 -16.18 7.45
N ILE A 47 -1.69 -16.84 6.51
CA ILE A 47 -0.84 -16.19 5.52
C ILE A 47 -1.65 -15.27 4.60
N PHE A 48 -2.83 -15.71 4.14
CA PHE A 48 -3.72 -14.92 3.30
C PHE A 48 -4.24 -13.67 4.01
N GLY A 49 -4.52 -13.78 5.32
CA GLY A 49 -4.87 -12.64 6.17
C GLY A 49 -3.70 -11.67 6.30
N LEU A 50 -2.52 -12.17 6.65
CA LEU A 50 -1.28 -11.37 6.80
C LEU A 50 -0.92 -10.64 5.51
N MET A 51 -0.90 -11.33 4.37
CA MET A 51 -0.64 -10.71 3.07
C MET A 51 -1.70 -9.66 2.71
N GLY A 52 -2.98 -9.94 2.98
CA GLY A 52 -4.07 -9.01 2.75
C GLY A 52 -3.96 -7.74 3.60
N SER A 53 -3.56 -7.88 4.87
CA SER A 53 -3.25 -6.76 5.74
C SER A 53 -2.08 -5.96 5.18
N ILE A 54 -0.93 -6.59 4.89
CA ILE A 54 0.25 -5.88 4.36
C ILE A 54 -0.08 -5.11 3.07
N SER A 55 -0.76 -5.75 2.10
CA SER A 55 -1.10 -5.10 0.83
C SER A 55 -2.10 -3.96 1.01
N GLY A 56 -3.18 -4.16 1.78
CA GLY A 56 -4.18 -3.11 2.03
C GLY A 56 -3.63 -1.91 2.80
N ILE A 57 -2.76 -2.19 3.78
CA ILE A 57 -2.07 -1.20 4.59
C ILE A 57 -1.08 -0.40 3.75
N GLY A 58 -0.21 -1.10 3.02
CA GLY A 58 0.78 -0.50 2.14
C GLY A 58 0.14 0.37 1.06
N GLN A 59 -0.98 -0.08 0.49
CA GLN A 59 -1.71 0.65 -0.55
C GLN A 59 -2.33 1.95 0.00
N SER A 60 -2.99 1.88 1.16
CA SER A 60 -3.59 3.04 1.82
C SER A 60 -2.54 4.08 2.22
N ALA A 61 -1.44 3.63 2.82
CA ALA A 61 -0.30 4.48 3.19
C ALA A 61 0.30 5.20 1.97
N THR A 62 0.45 4.48 0.87
CA THR A 62 0.99 5.03 -0.38
C THR A 62 0.03 6.04 -1.00
N ASN A 63 -1.28 5.78 -0.98
CA ASN A 63 -2.28 6.70 -1.51
C ASN A 63 -2.34 8.02 -0.71
N VAL A 64 -2.27 7.94 0.62
CA VAL A 64 -2.19 9.13 1.50
C VAL A 64 -0.93 9.93 1.21
N ALA A 65 0.23 9.27 1.05
CA ALA A 65 1.48 9.96 0.72
C ALA A 65 1.40 10.70 -0.63
N ILE A 66 0.78 10.09 -1.64
CA ILE A 66 0.54 10.72 -2.95
C ILE A 66 -0.41 11.92 -2.81
N ALA A 67 -1.56 11.74 -2.15
CA ALA A 67 -2.54 12.80 -1.93
C ALA A 67 -1.93 13.99 -1.16
N TYR A 68 -1.09 13.70 -0.16
CA TYR A 68 -0.41 14.73 0.60
C TYR A 68 0.64 15.49 -0.25
N ASP A 69 1.46 14.79 -1.05
CA ASP A 69 2.41 15.43 -1.98
C ASP A 69 1.68 16.39 -2.93
N ARG A 70 0.52 15.98 -3.46
CA ARG A 70 -0.33 16.84 -4.31
C ARG A 70 -0.89 18.04 -3.54
N TYR A 71 -1.43 17.82 -2.34
CA TYR A 71 -1.99 18.89 -1.51
C TYR A 71 -0.94 19.97 -1.22
N ARG A 72 0.27 19.58 -0.82
CA ARG A 72 1.32 20.53 -0.45
C ARG A 72 1.81 21.38 -1.61
N VAL A 73 1.95 20.78 -2.80
CA VAL A 73 2.35 21.50 -4.02
C VAL A 73 1.33 22.59 -4.37
N ILE A 74 0.05 22.38 -4.08
CA ILE A 74 -1.04 23.33 -4.40
C ILE A 74 -1.22 24.36 -3.28
N ALA A 75 -1.36 23.90 -2.03
CA ALA A 75 -1.73 24.74 -0.90
C ALA A 75 -0.58 25.57 -0.32
N LYS A 76 0.67 25.13 -0.50
CA LYS A 76 1.85 25.76 0.07
C LYS A 76 3.02 25.80 -0.92
N PRO A 77 2.96 26.66 -1.95
CA PRO A 77 4.02 26.74 -2.97
C PRO A 77 5.38 27.18 -2.41
N MET A 78 5.43 27.94 -1.31
CA MET A 78 6.67 28.43 -0.68
C MET A 78 7.29 27.47 0.36
N ASP A 79 6.52 26.51 0.89
CA ASP A 79 6.89 25.67 2.05
C ASP A 79 7.52 24.32 1.64
N GLY A 80 7.79 24.15 0.33
CA GLY A 80 8.43 22.98 -0.26
C GLY A 80 7.68 21.65 -0.05
N ARG A 81 8.27 20.52 -0.48
CA ARG A 81 7.70 19.18 -0.30
C ARG A 81 7.77 18.73 1.16
N MET A 82 6.75 17.99 1.65
CA MET A 82 6.78 17.45 3.02
C MET A 82 7.86 16.40 3.16
N SER A 83 8.50 16.37 4.34
CA SER A 83 9.40 15.28 4.68
C SER A 83 8.58 13.99 4.82
N TYR A 84 8.97 13.00 4.03
CA TYR A 84 8.40 11.66 4.00
C TYR A 84 8.23 11.05 5.40
N SER A 85 9.19 11.30 6.30
CA SER A 85 9.20 10.78 7.67
C SER A 85 8.00 11.23 8.51
N LYS A 86 7.47 12.44 8.30
CA LYS A 86 6.34 12.96 9.10
C LYS A 86 5.01 12.34 8.68
N ALA A 87 4.79 12.18 7.36
CA ALA A 87 3.63 11.48 6.83
C ALA A 87 3.66 10.00 7.24
N LEU A 88 4.82 9.36 7.13
CA LEU A 88 5.03 7.98 7.57
C LEU A 88 4.74 7.81 9.06
N MET A 89 5.19 8.73 9.90
CA MET A 89 4.96 8.67 11.35
C MET A 89 3.46 8.76 11.70
N ILE A 90 2.69 9.64 11.04
CA ILE A 90 1.24 9.73 11.25
C ILE A 90 0.55 8.44 10.78
N LEU A 91 0.99 7.86 9.65
CA LEU A 91 0.48 6.60 9.15
C LEU A 91 0.79 5.43 10.09
N ILE A 92 2.01 5.35 10.61
CA ILE A 92 2.40 4.33 11.60
C ILE A 92 1.54 4.45 12.85
N LEU A 93 1.27 5.68 13.32
CA LEU A 93 0.40 5.91 14.47
C LEU A 93 -1.06 5.47 14.22
N ILE A 94 -1.60 5.72 13.02
CA ILE A 94 -2.93 5.25 12.62
C ILE A 94 -2.97 3.72 12.50
N TYR A 95 -1.87 3.09 12.11
CA TYR A 95 -1.76 1.64 11.95
C TYR A 95 -1.42 0.86 13.23
N CYS A 96 -0.86 1.53 14.24
CA CYS A 96 -0.55 0.93 15.54
C CYS A 96 -1.71 1.02 16.54
N TYR A 97 -2.79 1.76 16.24
CA TYR A 97 -4.01 1.84 17.04
C TYR A 97 -4.99 0.72 16.66
#